data_AF-A0A9D8RIP6-F1
#
_entry.id   AF-A0A9D8RIP6-F1
#
_cell.length_a   1.000
_cell.length_b   1.000
_cell.length_c   1.000
_cell.angle_alpha   90.00
_cell.angle_beta   90.00
_cell.angle_gamma   90.00
#
_symmetry.space_group_name_H-M   'P 1'
#
loop_
_entity.id
_entity.type
_entity.pdbx_description
1 polymer ?
#
loop_
_entity_poly.entity_id
_entity_poly.type
_entity_poly.pdbx_seq_one_letter_code
_entity_poly.pdbx_strand_id
1 'polypeptide(L)'
;MKIYHYTSIEKLALILENRTLRFNNAKFVDDPNEAITKDFGSMQDYVFISCWSNESTESIPLWKIYGNNCHGVRLESDTNYIPFIW
;
A
#
# COMPACT_ATOMS: atom_id res chain seq x y z
N MET A 1 4.77 0.45 -16.60
CA MET A 1 5.77 -0.01 -15.60
C MET A 1 5.06 -0.97 -14.67
N LYS A 2 5.75 -1.97 -14.11
CA LYS A 2 5.15 -2.89 -13.14
C LYS A 2 5.29 -2.36 -11.71
N ILE A 3 4.24 -2.52 -10.93
CA ILE A 3 4.18 -2.17 -9.50
C ILE A 3 3.57 -3.33 -8.71
N TYR A 4 3.95 -3.41 -7.45
CA TYR A 4 3.67 -4.55 -6.59
C TYR A 4 3.10 -4.10 -5.25
N HIS A 5 1.93 -4.64 -4.87
CA HIS A 5 1.29 -4.39 -3.59
C HIS A 5 1.29 -5.65 -2.73
N TYR A 6 1.90 -5.57 -1.55
CA TYR A 6 1.91 -6.65 -0.57
C TYR A 6 0.69 -6.50 0.34
N THR A 7 -0.07 -7.57 0.51
CA THR A 7 -1.29 -7.54 1.32
C THR A 7 -1.65 -8.91 1.87
N SER A 8 -2.62 -8.98 2.76
CA SER A 8 -3.10 -10.24 3.32
C SER A 8 -4.13 -10.93 2.38
N ILE A 9 -4.33 -12.23 2.58
CA ILE A 9 -5.33 -12.99 1.80
C ILE A 9 -6.75 -12.46 2.07
N GLU A 10 -7.03 -12.05 3.30
CA GLU A 10 -8.32 -11.50 3.72
C GLU A 10 -8.61 -10.17 3.00
N LYS A 11 -7.60 -9.30 2.89
CA LYS A 11 -7.72 -8.05 2.11
C LYS A 11 -7.90 -8.33 0.63
N LEU A 12 -7.22 -9.33 0.07
CA LEU A 12 -7.46 -9.75 -1.32
C LEU A 12 -8.91 -10.20 -1.52
N ALA A 13 -9.47 -11.00 -0.61
CA ALA A 13 -10.87 -11.42 -0.68
C ALA A 13 -11.82 -10.21 -0.73
N LEU A 14 -11.59 -9.20 0.13
CA LEU A 14 -12.37 -7.96 0.13
C LEU A 14 -12.22 -7.15 -1.17
N ILE A 15 -11.01 -7.10 -1.75
CA ILE A 15 -10.76 -6.43 -3.03
C ILE A 15 -11.57 -7.11 -4.14
N LEU A 16 -11.56 -8.44 -4.20
CA LEU A 16 -12.27 -9.21 -5.22
C LEU A 16 -13.80 -9.12 -5.06
N GLU A 17 -14.28 -9.19 -3.83
CA GLU A 17 -15.70 -9.06 -3.51
C GLU A 17 -16.26 -7.68 -3.91
N ASN A 18 -15.55 -6.61 -3.51
CA ASN A 18 -16.02 -5.24 -3.73
C ASN A 18 -15.58 -4.68 -5.09
N ARG A 19 -14.62 -5.32 -5.76
CA ARG A 19 -13.97 -4.84 -6.99
C ARG A 19 -13.35 -3.45 -6.84
N THR A 20 -12.82 -3.17 -5.66
CA THR A 20 -12.24 -1.87 -5.30
C THR A 20 -10.91 -2.05 -4.58
N LEU A 21 -9.95 -1.18 -4.87
CA LEU A 21 -8.75 -0.99 -4.04
C LEU A 21 -9.02 0.13 -3.04
N ARG A 22 -8.96 -0.18 -1.74
CA ARG A 22 -9.16 0.80 -0.67
C ARG A 22 -7.83 1.31 -0.15
N PHE A 23 -7.78 2.60 0.11
CA PHE A 23 -6.61 3.23 0.72
C PHE A 23 -6.73 3.18 2.24
N ASN A 24 -5.59 3.05 2.90
CA ASN A 24 -5.52 3.12 4.35
C ASN A 24 -5.31 4.56 4.79
N ASN A 25 -5.78 4.93 5.96
CA ASN A 25 -5.44 6.24 6.53
C ASN A 25 -3.94 6.25 6.88
N ALA A 26 -3.24 7.34 6.57
CA ALA A 26 -1.79 7.46 6.78
C ALA A 26 -1.40 7.37 8.27
N LYS A 27 -2.33 7.58 9.19
CA LYS A 27 -2.11 7.31 10.62
C LYS A 27 -1.83 5.84 10.94
N PHE A 28 -2.26 4.91 10.09
CA PHE A 28 -2.15 3.48 10.31
C PHE A 28 -1.10 2.80 9.41
N VAL A 29 -0.23 3.58 8.78
CA VAL A 29 0.95 3.05 8.08
C VAL A 29 2.20 3.17 8.96
N ASP A 30 3.26 2.48 8.56
CA ASP A 30 4.47 2.37 9.37
C ASP A 30 5.40 3.59 9.26
N ASP A 31 5.22 4.46 8.26
CA ASP A 31 5.99 5.71 8.13
C ASP A 31 5.23 6.91 8.73
N PRO A 32 5.61 7.39 9.93
CA PRO A 32 4.95 8.52 10.58
C PRO A 32 5.19 9.86 9.86
N ASN A 33 6.14 9.93 8.92
CA ASN A 33 6.47 11.16 8.20
C ASN A 33 5.72 11.32 6.89
N GLU A 34 5.05 10.27 6.39
CA GLU A 34 4.42 10.25 5.07
C GLU A 34 3.30 11.31 4.92
N ALA A 35 2.72 11.75 6.04
CA ALA A 35 1.70 12.79 6.07
C ALA A 35 2.14 14.09 6.76
N ILE A 36 3.45 14.30 6.97
CA ILE A 36 3.96 15.56 7.52
C ILE A 36 4.15 16.56 6.40
N THR A 37 3.45 17.69 6.52
CA THR A 37 3.57 18.82 5.61
C THR A 37 4.49 19.88 6.19
N LYS A 38 5.15 20.64 5.31
CA LYS A 38 6.06 21.73 5.70
C LYS A 38 5.32 22.87 6.42
N ASP A 39 4.09 23.16 6.00
CA ASP A 39 3.37 24.37 6.42
C ASP A 39 2.30 24.10 7.49
N PHE A 40 1.73 22.88 7.54
CA PHE A 40 0.63 22.53 8.43
C PHE A 40 0.96 21.42 9.44
N GLY A 41 2.19 20.89 9.44
CA GLY A 41 2.56 19.76 10.28
C GLY A 41 1.87 18.46 9.84
N SER A 42 1.53 17.58 10.79
CA SER A 42 0.93 16.28 10.48
C SER A 42 -0.52 16.40 9.99
N MET A 43 -0.77 15.84 8.81
CA MET A 43 -2.08 15.71 8.17
C MET A 43 -2.55 14.24 8.13
N GLN A 44 -1.97 13.36 8.94
CA GLN A 44 -2.20 11.92 8.89
C GLN A 44 -3.69 11.51 8.96
N ASP A 45 -4.51 12.23 9.73
CA ASP A 45 -5.94 11.92 9.88
C ASP A 45 -6.74 12.21 8.59
N TYR A 46 -6.22 13.00 7.66
CA TYR A 46 -6.91 13.42 6.42
C TYR A 46 -6.33 12.78 5.15
N VAL A 47 -5.19 12.10 5.26
CA VAL A 47 -4.47 11.53 4.12
C VAL A 47 -4.75 10.03 4.05
N PHE A 48 -5.13 9.57 2.85
CA PHE A 48 -5.34 8.15 2.58
C PHE A 48 -4.37 7.69 1.49
N ILE A 49 -3.67 6.59 1.76
CA ILE A 49 -2.56 6.10 0.95
C ILE A 49 -2.65 4.60 0.72
N SER A 50 -1.96 4.15 -0.31
CA SER A 50 -1.77 2.74 -0.64
C SER A 50 -0.30 2.56 -0.99
N CYS A 51 0.38 1.63 -0.32
CA CYS A 51 1.81 1.42 -0.50
C CYS A 51 2.07 0.40 -1.62
N TRP A 52 2.91 0.77 -2.59
CA TRP A 52 3.34 -0.12 -3.67
C TRP A 52 4.85 0.00 -3.86
N SER A 53 5.47 -1.08 -4.32
CA SER A 53 6.86 -1.10 -4.72
C SER A 53 6.97 -1.18 -6.24
N ASN A 54 7.93 -0.49 -6.83
CA ASN A 54 8.32 -0.67 -8.24
C ASN A 54 9.44 -1.74 -8.40
N GLU A 55 9.92 -2.32 -7.30
CA GLU A 55 10.95 -3.37 -7.31
C GLU A 55 10.34 -4.72 -7.70
N SER A 56 10.85 -5.32 -8.78
CA SER A 56 10.43 -6.66 -9.21
C SER A 56 10.86 -7.75 -8.22
N THR A 57 12.02 -7.55 -7.59
CA THR A 57 12.57 -8.46 -6.58
C THR A 57 11.78 -8.35 -5.29
N GLU A 58 11.42 -9.50 -4.72
CA GLU A 58 10.62 -9.53 -3.50
C GLU A 58 11.42 -9.12 -2.26
N SER A 59 10.73 -8.50 -1.31
CA SER A 59 11.32 -8.02 -0.05
C SER A 59 10.73 -8.78 1.14
N ILE A 60 11.59 -9.51 1.86
CA ILE A 60 11.23 -10.20 3.12
C ILE A 60 10.64 -9.21 4.14
N PRO A 61 11.21 -8.00 4.35
CA PRO A 61 10.58 -6.98 5.19
C PRO A 61 9.14 -6.64 4.79
N LEU A 62 8.87 -6.44 3.50
CA LEU A 62 7.51 -6.11 3.03
C LEU A 62 6.53 -7.26 3.25
N TRP A 63 6.98 -8.51 3.06
CA TRP A 63 6.19 -9.69 3.42
C TRP A 63 5.87 -9.76 4.91
N LYS A 64 6.82 -9.40 5.77
CA LYS A 64 6.63 -9.41 7.21
C LYS A 64 5.64 -8.34 7.68
N ILE A 65 5.77 -7.13 7.14
CA ILE A 65 4.99 -5.95 7.53
C ILE A 65 3.59 -5.97 6.91
N TYR A 66 3.51 -6.07 5.59
CA TYR A 66 2.25 -5.91 4.84
C TYR A 66 1.62 -7.25 4.42
N GLY A 67 2.43 -8.29 4.27
CA GLY A 67 2.02 -9.62 3.82
C GLY A 67 1.61 -10.56 4.95
N ASN A 68 1.00 -10.06 6.04
CA ASN A 68 0.53 -10.87 7.17
C ASN A 68 1.59 -11.85 7.71
N ASN A 69 2.77 -11.34 8.09
CA ASN A 69 3.89 -12.13 8.56
C ASN A 69 4.27 -13.28 7.59
N CYS A 70 4.39 -12.96 6.29
CA CYS A 70 4.74 -13.86 5.19
C CYS A 70 3.67 -14.89 4.78
N HIS A 71 2.40 -14.72 5.17
CA HIS A 71 1.27 -15.57 4.76
C HIS A 71 0.32 -14.89 3.76
N GLY A 72 0.68 -13.72 3.26
CA GLY A 72 -0.12 -12.91 2.37
C GLY A 72 0.10 -13.20 0.88
N VAL A 73 -0.27 -12.23 0.06
CA VAL A 73 -0.12 -12.24 -1.40
C VAL A 73 0.54 -10.94 -1.89
N ARG A 74 1.10 -11.00 -3.09
CA ARG A 74 1.65 -9.85 -3.81
C ARG A 74 0.88 -9.65 -5.10
N LEU A 75 0.25 -8.49 -5.25
CA LEU A 75 -0.51 -8.12 -6.44
C LEU A 75 0.38 -7.34 -7.39
N GLU A 76 0.46 -7.77 -8.64
CA GLU A 76 1.15 -7.03 -9.70
C GLU A 76 0.12 -6.24 -10.52
N SER A 77 0.44 -4.99 -10.84
CA SER A 77 -0.32 -4.19 -11.80
C SER A 77 0.60 -3.43 -12.75
N ASP A 78 0.05 -3.03 -13.91
CA ASP A 78 0.70 -2.02 -14.74
C ASP A 78 0.26 -0.62 -14.28
N THR A 79 1.21 0.31 -14.26
CA THR A 79 0.94 1.73 -13.98
C THR A 79 -0.08 2.37 -14.92
N ASN A 80 -0.34 1.77 -16.09
CA ASN A 80 -1.42 2.20 -16.97
C ASN A 80 -2.82 2.02 -16.36
N TYR A 81 -3.00 1.09 -15.42
CA TYR A 81 -4.27 0.83 -14.74
C TYR A 81 -4.37 1.50 -13.38
N ILE A 82 -3.23 1.69 -12.71
CA ILE A 82 -3.13 2.36 -11.41
C ILE A 82 -2.12 3.50 -11.56
N PRO A 83 -2.56 4.70 -11.93
CA PRO A 83 -1.67 5.84 -12.09
C PRO A 83 -1.09 6.23 -10.73
N PHE A 84 0.23 6.36 -10.68
CA PHE A 84 1.00 6.76 -9.51
C PHE A 84 1.28 8.26 -9.55
N ILE A 85 1.10 8.94 -8.43
CA ILE A 85 1.54 10.32 -8.21
C ILE A 85 2.51 10.27 -7.03
N TRP A 86 3.74 10.75 -7.24
CA TRP A 86 4.76 10.89 -6.19
C TRP A 86 4.51 12.16 -5.37
#